data_AF-A0A6I3ELE1-F1
#
_entry.id   AF-A0A6I3ELE1-F1
#
_cell.length_a   1.000
_cell.length_b   1.000
_cell.length_c   1.000
_cell.angle_alpha   90.00
_cell.angle_beta   90.00
_cell.angle_gamma   90.00
#
_symmetry.space_group_name_H-M   'P 1'
#
loop_
_entity.id
_entity.type
_entity.pdbx_description
1 polymer ?
#
loop_
_entity_poly.entity_id
_entity_poly.type
_entity_poly.pdbx_seq_one_letter_code
_entity_poly.pdbx_strand_id
1 'polypeptide(L)' 'MSINARPDTPHELMSATDVRRAIVRIAHEIIERNHGIEGLAIVGLQRGGTWIAEAITKQINEIESSVTVPVGALDVSLHR' A
#
# COMPACT_ATOMS: atom_id res chain seq x y z
N MET A 1 -44.59 5.11 12.47
CA MET A 1 -44.09 4.60 11.18
C MET A 1 -43.37 5.74 10.49
N SER A 2 -42.04 5.82 10.65
CA SER A 2 -41.16 6.65 9.81
C SER A 2 -39.85 5.90 9.66
N ILE A 3 -39.70 5.21 8.54
CA ILE A 3 -38.46 4.60 8.10
C ILE A 3 -37.60 5.72 7.49
N ASN A 4 -36.64 6.23 8.26
CA ASN A 4 -35.69 7.20 7.73
C ASN A 4 -34.68 6.43 6.84
N ALA A 5 -34.83 6.55 5.52
CA ALA A 5 -33.92 5.93 4.56
C ALA A 5 -32.52 6.52 4.71
N ARG A 6 -31.51 5.67 4.86
CA ARG A 6 -30.10 6.07 4.81
C ARG A 6 -29.76 6.50 3.37
N PRO A 7 -28.97 7.55 3.13
CA PRO A 7 -28.50 7.84 1.79
C PRO A 7 -27.45 6.79 1.41
N ASP A 8 -27.83 5.80 0.61
CA ASP A 8 -26.96 4.74 0.11
C ASP A 8 -26.10 5.21 -1.09
N THR A 9 -25.60 6.45 -1.06
CA THR A 9 -24.67 6.96 -2.09
C THR A 9 -23.22 6.74 -1.65
N PRO A 10 -22.38 6.10 -2.49
CA PRO A 10 -20.96 5.97 -2.22
C PRO A 10 -20.32 7.34 -2.01
N HIS A 11 -19.66 7.53 -0.87
CA HIS A 11 -18.86 8.72 -0.59
C HIS A 11 -17.39 8.42 -0.87
N GLU A 12 -16.74 9.28 -1.65
CA GLU A 12 -15.31 9.19 -1.89
C GLU A 12 -14.55 9.49 -0.59
N LEU A 13 -13.74 8.53 -0.12
CA LEU A 13 -12.91 8.68 1.08
C LEU A 13 -11.53 9.25 0.76
N MET A 14 -10.96 8.84 -0.37
CA MET A 14 -9.64 9.25 -0.82
C MET A 14 -9.67 9.43 -2.33
N SER A 15 -9.26 10.60 -2.79
CA SER A 15 -9.00 10.83 -4.20
C SER A 15 -7.74 10.08 -4.65
N ALA A 16 -7.57 9.93 -5.96
CA ALA A 16 -6.35 9.36 -6.52
C ALA A 16 -5.09 10.13 -6.09
N THR A 17 -5.19 11.45 -5.88
CA THR A 17 -4.08 12.26 -5.38
C THR A 17 -3.77 11.93 -3.91
N ASP A 18 -4.80 11.71 -3.09
CA ASP A 18 -4.62 11.34 -1.68
C ASP A 18 -3.93 9.98 -1.55
N VAL A 19 -4.32 9.01 -2.38
CA VAL A 19 -3.67 7.69 -2.44
C VAL A 19 -2.21 7.81 -2.84
N ARG A 20 -1.90 8.59 -3.89
CA ARG A 20 -0.49 8.81 -4.31
C ARG A 20 0.33 9.44 -3.18
N ARG A 21 -0.17 10.47 -2.51
CA ARG A 21 0.53 11.08 -1.35
C ARG A 21 0.75 10.09 -0.22
N ALA A 22 -0.24 9.24 0.06
CA ALA A 22 -0.11 8.20 1.09
C ALA A 22 0.98 7.19 0.73
N ILE A 23 1.04 6.71 -0.52
CA ILE A 23 2.08 5.79 -1.00
C ILE A 23 3.47 6.39 -0.85
N VAL A 24 3.67 7.65 -1.28
CA VAL A 24 4.94 8.36 -1.13
C VAL A 24 5.34 8.47 0.33
N ARG A 25 4.43 8.87 1.21
CA ARG A 25 4.71 8.96 2.66
C ARG A 25 5.10 7.60 3.24
N ILE A 26 4.37 6.53 2.92
CA ILE A 26 4.68 5.18 3.41
C ILE A 26 6.06 4.71 2.93
N ALA A 27 6.41 4.99 1.68
CA ALA A 27 7.73 4.63 1.14
C ALA A 27 8.87 5.30 1.93
N HIS A 28 8.77 6.60 2.20
CA HIS A 28 9.76 7.30 3.04
C HIS A 28 9.82 6.72 4.46
N GLU A 29 8.67 6.46 5.08
CA GLU A 29 8.62 5.90 6.44
C GLU A 29 9.25 4.50 6.51
N ILE A 30 9.08 3.66 5.48
CA ILE A 30 9.73 2.35 5.41
C ILE A 30 11.25 2.50 5.35
N ILE A 31 11.76 3.36 4.47
CA ILE A 31 13.22 3.57 4.32
C ILE A 31 13.82 4.10 5.62
N GLU A 32 13.20 5.11 6.23
CA GLU A 32 13.71 5.73 7.47
C GLU A 32 13.73 4.73 8.63
N ARG A 33 12.66 3.94 8.80
CA ARG A 33 12.56 2.95 9.87
C ARG A 33 13.55 1.79 9.73
N ASN A 34 13.95 1.46 8.51
CA ASN A 34 14.92 0.39 8.24
C ASN A 34 16.35 0.91 8.05
N HIS A 35 16.58 2.22 8.19
CA HIS A 35 17.87 2.88 7.96
C HIS A 35 18.44 2.62 6.54
N GLY A 36 17.55 2.58 5.54
CA GLY A 36 17.87 2.24 4.16
C GLY A 36 17.04 1.09 3.63
N ILE A 37 17.48 0.51 2.51
CA ILE A 37 16.79 -0.58 1.80
C ILE A 37 17.57 -1.90 1.80
N GLU A 38 18.70 -1.96 2.51
CA GLU A 38 19.51 -3.17 2.59
C GLU A 38 18.77 -4.27 3.35
N GLY A 39 18.63 -5.45 2.73
CA GLY A 39 17.90 -6.59 3.31
C GLY A 39 16.38 -6.41 3.36
N LEU A 40 15.83 -5.35 2.75
CA LEU A 40 14.39 -5.12 2.70
C LEU A 40 13.72 -5.97 1.61
N ALA A 41 12.56 -6.54 1.94
CA ALA A 41 11.63 -7.13 0.98
C ALA A 41 10.20 -6.71 1.31
N ILE A 42 9.35 -6.57 0.30
CA ILE A 42 7.94 -6.22 0.45
C ILE A 42 7.07 -7.40 0.04
N VAL A 43 6.04 -7.71 0.82
CA VAL A 43 5.07 -8.77 0.51
C VAL A 43 3.66 -8.22 0.55
N GLY A 44 2.93 -8.34 -0.57
CA GLY A 44 1.53 -7.97 -0.67
C GLY A 44 0.60 -9.13 -0.31
N LEU A 45 -0.37 -8.89 0.57
CA LEU A 45 -1.41 -9.88 0.88
C LEU A 45 -2.50 -9.86 -0.19
N GLN A 46 -2.84 -11.02 -0.74
CA GLN A 46 -3.95 -11.13 -1.68
C GLN A 46 -5.30 -10.92 -0.99
N ARG A 47 -6.31 -10.37 -1.68
CA ARG A 47 -6.35 -10.01 -3.11
C ARG A 47 -6.02 -8.55 -3.43
N GLY A 48 -6.11 -7.64 -2.46
CA GLY A 48 -5.96 -6.19 -2.69
C GLY A 48 -4.60 -5.60 -2.31
N GLY A 49 -3.83 -6.25 -1.45
CA GLY A 49 -2.56 -5.73 -0.93
C GLY A 49 -1.40 -5.80 -1.93
N THR A 50 -1.50 -6.63 -2.97
CA THR A 50 -0.45 -6.78 -4.00
C THR A 50 -0.23 -5.49 -4.78
N TRP A 51 -1.31 -4.81 -5.18
CA TRP A 51 -1.22 -3.52 -5.90
C TRP A 51 -0.54 -2.43 -5.07
N ILE A 52 -0.85 -2.37 -3.78
CA ILE A 52 -0.25 -1.40 -2.86
C ILE A 52 1.22 -1.74 -2.61
N ALA A 53 1.55 -3.02 -2.42
CA ALA A 53 2.92 -3.49 -2.26
C ALA A 53 3.80 -3.14 -3.47
N GLU A 54 3.30 -3.36 -4.69
CA GLU A 54 3.98 -2.98 -5.94
C GLU A 54 4.18 -1.47 -6.03
N ALA A 55 3.13 -0.67 -5.74
CA ALA A 55 3.20 0.79 -5.79
C ALA A 55 4.21 1.37 -4.78
N ILE A 56 4.22 0.86 -3.55
CA ILE A 56 5.19 1.24 -2.52
C ILE A 56 6.60 0.85 -2.96
N THR A 57 6.78 -0.39 -3.44
CA THR A 57 8.10 -0.89 -3.87
C THR A 57 8.66 -0.05 -5.01
N LYS A 58 7.82 0.29 -5.99
CA LYS A 58 8.21 1.20 -7.07
C LYS A 58 8.66 2.56 -6.52
N GLN A 59 7.89 3.14 -5.61
CA GLN A 59 8.24 4.42 -5.01
C GLN A 59 9.53 4.37 -4.18
N ILE A 60 9.77 3.28 -3.44
CA ILE A 60 11.02 3.06 -2.71
C ILE A 60 12.21 3.03 -3.69
N ASN A 61 12.11 2.25 -4.77
CA ASN A 61 13.17 2.14 -5.78
C ASN A 61 13.41 3.46 -6.54
N GLU A 62 12.41 4.35 -6.62
CA GLU A 62 12.57 5.71 -7.15
C GLU A 62 13.33 6.64 -6.20
N ILE A 63 13.17 6.46 -4.88
CA ILE A 63 13.83 7.25 -3.83
C ILE A 63 15.27 6.76 -3.61
N GLU A 64 15.46 5.44 -3.52
CA GLU A 64 16.73 4.74 -3.23
C GLU A 64 17.02 3.75 -4.37
N SER A 65 17.96 4.10 -5.25
CA SER A 65 18.27 3.32 -6.47
C SER A 65 19.50 2.42 -6.33
N SER A 66 20.06 2.31 -5.14
CA SER A 66 21.27 1.54 -4.84
C SER A 66 21.07 0.03 -5.04
N VAL A 67 19.87 -0.48 -4.71
CA VAL A 67 19.47 -1.88 -4.86
C VAL A 67 17.98 -1.93 -5.22
N THR A 68 17.55 -2.93 -5.99
CA THR A 68 16.12 -3.15 -6.25
C THR A 68 15.49 -3.98 -5.14
N VAL A 69 14.49 -3.42 -4.45
CA VAL A 69 13.74 -4.12 -3.41
C VAL A 69 12.87 -5.22 -4.04
N PRO A 70 13.00 -6.49 -3.61
CA PRO A 70 12.12 -7.57 -4.06
C PRO A 70 10.69 -7.37 -3.58
N VAL A 71 9.72 -7.69 -4.45
CA VAL A 71 8.30 -7.72 -4.11
C VAL A 71 7.70 -9.09 -4.38
N GLY A 72 6.92 -9.59 -3.43
CA GLY A 72 6.20 -10.86 -3.53
C GLY A 72 4.74 -10.73 -3.14
N ALA A 73 4.00 -11.84 -3.27
CA ALA A 73 2.59 -11.93 -2.86
C ALA A 73 2.36 -13.15 -1.97
N LEU A 74 1.43 -13.03 -1.02
CA LEU A 74 1.03 -14.10 -0.13
C LEU A 74 -0.50 -14.24 -0.08
N ASP A 75 -1.00 -15.46 -0.32
CA ASP A 75 -2.39 -15.82 -0.12
C ASP A 75 -2.58 -16.47 1.26
N VAL A 76 -3.30 -15.78 2.15
CA VAL A 76 -3.59 -16.23 3.51
C VAL A 76 -4.93 -16.94 3.64
N SER A 77 -5.62 -17.22 2.52
CA SER A 77 -6.96 -17.82 2.51
C SER A 77 -7.04 -19.18 3.23
N LEU A 78 -5.92 -19.90 3.32
CA LEU A 78 -5.82 -21.21 4.00
C LEU A 78 -5.60 -21.11 5.52
N HIS A 79 -5.36 -19.93 6.06
CA HIS A 79 -5.05 -19.70 7.48
C HIS A 79 -6.11 -18.81 8.19
N ARG A 80 -7.29 -18.66 7.58
CA ARG A 80 -8.43 -17.96 8.18
C ARG A 80 -9.39 -18.92 8.89
#